data_AF-A0A1Y5F3V2-F1
#
_entry.id   AF-A0A1Y5F3V2-F1
#
_cell.length_a   1.000
_cell.length_b   1.000
_cell.length_c   1.000
_cell.angle_alpha   90.00
_cell.angle_beta   90.00
_cell.angle_gamma   90.00
#
_symmetry.space_group_name_H-M   'P 1'
#
loop_
_entity.id
_entity.type
_entity.pdbx_description
1 polymer ?
#
loop_
_entity_poly.entity_id
_entity_poly.type
_entity_poly.pdbx_seq_one_letter_code
_entity_poly.pdbx_strand_id
1 'polypeptide(L)' 'MSTTINFSSKLDEKLYKSIKELSKESGQDITTLLNEAITDLLHKKSVKPAFKNVMDEVFVQYDEALSELAK' A
#
# COMPACT_ATOMS: atom_id res chain seq x y z
N MET A 1 2.53 10.66 -19.84
CA MET A 1 1.60 9.63 -20.34
C MET A 1 1.89 8.35 -19.58
N SER A 2 0.93 7.77 -18.86
CA SER A 2 1.12 6.50 -18.16
C SER A 2 1.12 5.35 -19.17
N THR A 3 2.22 4.63 -19.27
CA THR A 3 2.31 3.44 -20.13
C THR A 3 1.62 2.28 -19.44
N THR A 4 0.51 1.80 -20.00
CA THR A 4 -0.18 0.59 -19.50
C THR A 4 0.56 -0.66 -19.96
N ILE A 5 0.84 -1.59 -19.04
CA ILE A 5 1.50 -2.88 -19.32
C ILE A 5 0.46 -4.00 -19.19
N ASN A 6 0.41 -4.89 -20.18
CA ASN A 6 -0.42 -6.10 -20.11
C ASN A 6 0.18 -7.08 -19.09
N PHE A 7 -0.55 -7.35 -18.02
CA PHE A 7 -0.15 -8.25 -16.94
C PHE A 7 -1.10 -9.45 -16.88
N SER A 8 -0.55 -10.66 -17.01
CA SER A 8 -1.31 -11.91 -16.88
C SER A 8 -0.94 -12.60 -15.58
N SER A 9 -1.94 -12.95 -14.78
CA SER A 9 -1.77 -13.65 -13.51
C SER A 9 -2.96 -14.57 -13.23
N LYS A 10 -2.80 -15.46 -12.25
CA LYS A 10 -3.85 -16.36 -11.78
C LYS A 10 -4.57 -15.73 -10.59
N LEU A 11 -5.89 -15.76 -10.61
CA LEU A 11 -6.76 -15.32 -9.52
C LEU A 11 -7.64 -16.48 -9.08
N ASP A 12 -7.93 -16.57 -7.78
CA ASP A 12 -8.91 -17.52 -7.27
C ASP A 12 -10.30 -17.25 -7.87
N GLU A 13 -11.06 -18.30 -8.15
CA GLU A 13 -12.36 -18.20 -8.80
C GLU A 13 -13.37 -17.39 -7.97
N LYS A 14 -13.35 -17.54 -6.64
CA LYS A 14 -14.25 -16.80 -5.75
C LYS A 14 -13.90 -15.32 -5.72
N LEU A 15 -12.61 -15.00 -5.72
CA LEU A 15 -12.13 -13.61 -5.83
C LEU A 15 -12.51 -13.00 -7.18
N TYR A 16 -12.37 -13.75 -8.27
CA TYR A 16 -12.79 -13.30 -9.59
C TYR A 16 -14.31 -13.00 -9.64
N LYS A 17 -15.14 -13.87 -9.06
CA LYS A 17 -16.59 -13.63 -8.97
C LYS A 17 -16.89 -12.36 -8.17
N SER A 18 -16.24 -12.19 -7.02
CA SER A 18 -16.44 -11.04 -6.14
C SER A 18 -16.06 -9.72 -6.81
N ILE A 19 -14.89 -9.66 -7.48
CA ILE A 19 -14.46 -8.42 -8.16
C ILE A 19 -15.32 -8.12 -9.40
N LYS A 20 -15.86 -9.16 -10.04
CA LYS A 20 -16.78 -9.01 -11.17
C LYS A 20 -18.15 -8.49 -10.74
N GLU A 21 -18.65 -8.90 -9.58
CA GLU A 21 -19.86 -8.32 -8.98
C GLU A 21 -19.61 -6.86 -8.60
N LEU A 22 -18.51 -6.57 -7.91
CA LEU A 22 -18.13 -5.20 -7.55
C LEU A 22 -18.02 -4.28 -8.77
N SER A 23 -17.41 -4.76 -9.86
CA SER A 23 -17.32 -4.04 -11.14
C SER A 23 -18.70 -3.70 -11.73
N LYS A 24 -19.67 -4.61 -11.62
CA LYS A 24 -21.04 -4.35 -12.07
C LYS A 24 -21.77 -3.34 -11.19
N GLU A 25 -21.56 -3.40 -9.88
CA GLU A 25 -22.21 -2.52 -8.91
C GLU A 25 -21.65 -1.10 -8.95
N SER A 26 -20.33 -0.95 -9.08
CA SER A 26 -19.68 0.37 -9.13
C SER A 26 -19.65 0.98 -10.52
N GLY A 27 -19.90 0.19 -11.57
CA GLY A 27 -19.75 0.61 -12.97
C GLY A 27 -18.29 0.83 -13.40
N GLN A 28 -17.32 0.49 -12.56
CA GLN A 28 -15.89 0.57 -12.87
C GLN A 28 -15.42 -0.72 -13.52
N ASP A 29 -14.41 -0.63 -14.38
CA ASP A 29 -13.80 -1.81 -14.97
C ASP A 29 -12.93 -2.58 -13.97
N ILE A 30 -12.79 -3.89 -14.19
CA ILE A 30 -12.00 -4.78 -13.33
C ILE A 30 -10.52 -4.34 -13.26
N THR A 31 -9.96 -3.77 -14.32
CA THR A 31 -8.56 -3.31 -14.34
C THR A 31 -8.37 -2.13 -13.40
N THR A 32 -9.30 -1.17 -13.40
CA THR A 32 -9.29 -0.04 -12.46
C THR A 32 -9.37 -0.53 -11.03
N LEU A 33 -10.32 -1.43 -10.71
CA LEU A 33 -10.46 -2.01 -9.37
C LEU A 33 -9.20 -2.77 -8.92
N LEU A 34 -8.56 -3.52 -9.82
CA LEU A 34 -7.31 -4.21 -9.53
C LEU A 34 -6.16 -3.23 -9.27
N ASN A 35 -6.05 -2.17 -10.07
CA ASN A 35 -5.02 -1.15 -9.89
C ASN A 35 -5.20 -0.39 -8.57
N GLU A 36 -6.43 -0.07 -8.18
CA GLU A 36 -6.74 0.54 -6.88
C GLU A 36 -6.33 -0.40 -5.73
N ALA A 37 -6.78 -1.65 -5.76
CA ALA A 37 -6.46 -2.62 -4.71
C ALA A 37 -4.94 -2.90 -4.58
N ILE A 38 -4.22 -2.97 -5.70
CA ILE A 38 -2.76 -3.15 -5.70
C ILE A 38 -2.06 -1.89 -5.17
N THR A 39 -2.51 -0.70 -5.57
CA THR A 39 -1.99 0.58 -5.05
C THR A 39 -2.17 0.67 -3.55
N ASP A 40 -3.36 0.35 -3.04
CA ASP A 40 -3.67 0.36 -1.61
C ASP A 40 -2.82 -0.66 -0.84
N LEU A 41 -2.63 -1.85 -1.39
CA LEU A 41 -1.76 -2.86 -0.79
C LEU A 41 -0.31 -2.38 -0.72
N LEU A 42 0.19 -1.78 -1.80
CA LEU A 42 1.54 -1.23 -1.86
C LEU A 42 1.69 -0.07 -0.88
N HIS A 43 0.73 0.85 -0.82
CA HIS A 43 0.71 1.93 0.17
C HIS A 43 0.73 1.38 1.59
N LYS A 44 -0.16 0.45 1.93
CA LYS A 44 -0.22 -0.17 3.27
C LYS A 44 1.09 -0.87 3.63
N LYS A 45 1.74 -1.51 2.65
CA LYS A 45 3.04 -2.14 2.85
C LYS A 45 4.18 -1.13 2.96
N SER A 46 4.15 -0.02 2.22
CA SER A 46 5.13 1.07 2.27
C SER A 46 5.01 1.93 3.53
N VAL A 47 3.82 2.03 4.10
CA VAL A 47 3.60 2.69 5.39
C VAL A 47 4.36 1.97 6.51
N LYS A 48 4.53 0.64 6.48
CA LYS A 48 5.32 -0.07 7.51
C LYS A 48 6.81 0.36 7.54
N PRO A 49 7.54 0.37 6.41
CA PRO A 49 8.89 0.92 6.33
C PRO A 49 8.94 2.42 6.62
N ALA A 50 8.04 3.23 6.05
CA ALA A 50 8.06 4.67 6.28
C ALA A 50 7.80 5.03 7.74
N PHE A 51 6.84 4.38 8.38
CA PHE A 51 6.57 4.52 9.81
C PHE A 51 7.74 4.02 10.65
N LYS A 52 8.35 2.88 10.30
CA LYS A 52 9.55 2.39 11.00
C LYS A 52 10.69 3.41 10.91
N ASN A 53 10.98 3.93 9.73
CA ASN A 53 12.07 4.89 9.53
C ASN A 53 11.82 6.20 10.30
N VAL A 54 10.60 6.72 10.30
CA VAL A 54 10.25 7.92 11.07
C VAL A 54 10.34 7.65 12.58
N MET A 55 9.93 6.47 13.04
CA MET A 55 10.08 6.10 14.45
C MET A 55 11.56 5.95 14.83
N ASP A 56 12.38 5.31 13.99
CA ASP A 56 13.82 5.17 14.22
C ASP A 56 14.50 6.56 14.30
N GLU A 57 14.14 7.50 13.42
CA GLU A 57 14.62 8.89 13.49
C GLU A 57 14.18 9.61 14.76
N VAL A 58 12.93 9.42 15.19
CA VAL A 58 12.41 10.00 16.43
C VAL A 58 13.14 9.43 17.65
N PHE A 59 13.35 8.12 17.72
CA PHE A 59 14.08 7.49 18.83
C PHE A 59 15.53 7.98 18.93
N VAL A 60 16.22 8.15 17.80
CA VAL A 60 17.57 8.73 17.77
C VAL A 60 17.58 10.16 18.31
N GLN A 61 16.62 11.01 17.91
CA GLN A 61 16.51 12.38 18.42
C GLN A 61 16.21 12.43 19.93
N TYR A 62 15.39 11.51 20.44
CA TYR A 62 15.12 11.40 21.87
C TYR A 62 16.34 10.95 22.68
N ASP A 63 17.10 9.99 22.17
CA ASP A 63 18.33 9.51 22.82
C ASP A 63 19.41 10.60 22.87
N GLU A 64 19.55 11.41 21.80
CA GLU A 64 20.44 12.57 21.79
C GLU A 64 20.00 13.63 22.82
N ALA A 65 18.72 13.98 22.86
CA ALA A 65 18.18 14.96 23.81
C ALA A 65 18.34 14.51 25.27
N LEU A 66 18.15 13.21 25.57
CA LEU A 66 18.37 12.65 26.90
C LEU A 66 19.86 12.67 27.30
N SER A 67 20.76 12.42 26.35
CA SER A 67 22.21 12.49 26.58
C SER A 67 22.70 13.92 26.88
N GLU A 68 22.08 14.93 26.28
CA GLU A 68 22.36 16.34 26.57
C GLU A 68 21.84 16.79 27.93
N LEU A 69 20.66 16.32 28.36
CA LEU A 69 20.10 16.63 29.68
C LEU A 69 20.79 15.90 30.85
N ALA A 70 21.51 14.81 30.56
CA ALA A 70 22.27 14.04 31.54
C ALA A 70 23.70 14.56 31.78
N LYS A 71 24.11 15.65 31.09
CA LYS A 71 25.34 16.41 31.34
C LYS A 71 25.06 17.67 32.16
#